data_AF-A0A8H3WQF2-F1
#
_entry.id   AF-A0A8H3WQF2-F1
#
_cell.length_a   1.000
_cell.length_b   1.000
_cell.length_c   1.000
_cell.angle_alpha   90.00
_cell.angle_beta   90.00
_cell.angle_gamma   90.00
#
_symmetry.space_group_name_H-M   'P 1'
#
loop_
_entity.id
_entity.type
_entity.pdbx_description
1 polymer ?
#
loop_
_entity_poly.entity_id
_entity_poly.type
_entity_poly.pdbx_seq_one_letter_code
_entity_poly.pdbx_strand_id
1 'polypeptide(L)'
;IGDANAEKELLECADNYVIDNSIKKVIKDKKKNAVVKLQDSTTPEKCNDVISNQKDDGSFEVSETICKEIDIPVDVVPVVKKETQNEKLKSPESKPWWTTALTLSYLKVAAPDHKKLWEDKDKKARKYLSEQIGDAELEKELLDCADKYVVDNVTKKVEKDHKKEVAITIVQEAASPDKCQEIVSKQKDDGSIELDDSLCNELNVPKENIITSLKRNLTNKNIQLPDLHSLYSTAANLSYLKNVAPQHEGDLKDKYNKAREYLSKQIGNNDAEEELIKCADEYVVDKVADKVIEEKKQDVIDLKKDEIPKTEKSKSFFGGIYEAATKFGDQIEKAITFDKDKHDDHEKAEALIVVEESATPEKCKEIVSHQNED
;
A
#
# COMPACT_ATOMS: atom_id res chain seq x y z
N ILE A 1 27.51 37.57 25.25
CA ILE A 1 26.32 37.05 24.54
C ILE A 1 26.14 37.95 23.34
N GLY A 2 26.43 37.48 22.12
CA GLY A 2 26.46 38.40 20.97
C GLY A 2 27.10 37.88 19.69
N ASP A 3 27.34 36.58 19.55
CA ASP A 3 27.61 36.01 18.23
C ASP A 3 26.28 35.51 17.66
N ALA A 4 25.65 36.36 16.85
CA ALA A 4 24.40 36.06 16.17
C ALA A 4 24.52 34.81 15.27
N ASN A 5 25.73 34.43 14.86
CA ASN A 5 25.96 33.22 14.08
C ASN A 5 25.87 31.97 14.96
N ALA A 6 26.43 32.00 16.17
CA ALA A 6 26.32 30.90 17.12
C ALA A 6 24.88 30.67 17.63
N GLU A 7 24.11 31.74 17.83
CA GLU A 7 22.69 31.66 18.20
C GLU A 7 21.86 31.04 17.08
N LYS A 8 22.11 31.44 15.84
CA LYS A 8 21.46 30.88 14.65
C LYS A 8 21.80 29.39 14.44
N GLU A 9 23.07 29.01 14.57
CA GLU A 9 23.51 27.62 14.44
C GLU A 9 22.89 26.72 15.53
N LEU A 10 22.72 27.25 16.75
CA LEU A 10 22.11 26.53 17.86
C LEU A 10 20.60 26.33 17.64
N LEU A 11 19.89 27.35 17.14
CA LEU A 11 18.48 27.22 16.73
C LEU A 11 18.32 26.21 15.60
N GLU A 12 19.12 26.30 14.53
CA GLU A 12 19.05 25.35 13.41
C GLU A 12 19.32 23.90 13.87
N CYS A 13 20.23 23.69 14.82
CA CYS A 13 20.48 22.37 15.41
C CYS A 13 19.28 21.85 16.23
N ALA A 14 18.67 22.71 17.05
CA ALA A 14 17.50 22.37 17.85
C ALA A 14 16.29 22.04 16.97
N ASP A 15 16.04 22.84 15.93
CA ASP A 15 14.97 22.63 14.96
C ASP A 15 15.15 21.28 14.24
N ASN A 16 16.34 21.01 13.70
CA ASN A 16 16.64 19.72 13.05
C ASN A 16 16.44 18.54 14.00
N TYR A 17 16.85 18.66 15.26
CA TYR A 17 16.66 17.59 16.25
C TYR A 17 15.18 17.31 16.54
N VAL A 18 14.36 18.37 16.67
CA VAL A 18 12.92 18.24 16.89
C VAL A 18 12.23 17.61 15.68
N ILE A 19 12.60 18.05 14.47
CA ILE A 19 12.08 17.51 13.20
C ILE A 19 12.42 16.01 13.08
N ASP A 20 13.70 15.65 13.23
CA ASP A 20 14.16 14.27 13.10
C ASP A 20 13.43 13.32 14.06
N ASN A 21 13.25 13.76 15.31
CA ASN A 21 12.55 12.95 16.30
C ASN A 21 11.05 12.86 16.05
N SER A 22 10.43 13.93 15.53
CA SER A 22 9.01 13.93 15.16
C SER A 22 8.76 13.00 13.97
N ILE A 23 9.60 13.06 12.93
CA ILE A 23 9.56 12.14 11.79
C ILE A 23 9.69 10.69 12.26
N LYS A 24 10.72 10.39 13.07
CA LYS A 24 10.95 9.03 13.61
C LYS A 24 9.73 8.52 14.37
N LYS A 25 9.06 9.39 15.14
CA LYS A 25 7.85 9.04 15.87
C LYS A 25 6.69 8.70 14.92
N VAL A 26 6.42 9.55 13.92
CA VAL A 26 5.37 9.31 12.92
C VAL A 26 5.61 7.99 12.16
N ILE A 27 6.84 7.76 11.71
CA ILE A 27 7.24 6.51 11.03
C ILE A 27 7.00 5.30 11.95
N LYS A 28 7.42 5.38 13.20
CA LYS A 28 7.21 4.30 14.18
C LYS A 28 5.72 4.02 14.41
N ASP A 29 4.91 5.06 14.54
CA ASP A 29 3.47 4.92 14.77
C ASP A 29 2.77 4.35 13.53
N LYS A 30 3.15 4.76 12.31
CA LYS A 30 2.70 4.16 11.04
C LYS A 30 3.00 2.66 10.99
N LYS A 31 4.26 2.27 11.23
CA LYS A 31 4.69 0.86 11.24
C LYS A 31 3.92 0.05 12.28
N LYS A 32 3.74 0.59 13.49
CA LYS A 32 2.97 -0.06 14.55
C LYS A 32 1.52 -0.29 14.14
N ASN A 33 0.85 0.72 13.59
CA ASN A 33 -0.53 0.61 13.15
C ASN A 33 -0.69 -0.43 12.02
N ALA A 34 0.25 -0.47 11.08
CA ALA A 34 0.24 -1.45 10.01
C ALA A 34 0.40 -2.89 10.53
N VAL A 35 1.32 -3.10 11.48
CA VAL A 35 1.52 -4.40 12.14
C VAL A 35 0.25 -4.82 12.90
N VAL A 36 -0.40 -3.92 13.63
CA VAL A 36 -1.67 -4.22 14.32
C VAL A 36 -2.75 -4.66 13.34
N LYS A 37 -2.94 -3.91 12.24
CA LYS A 37 -3.90 -4.30 11.19
C LYS A 37 -3.62 -5.70 10.62
N LEU A 38 -2.34 -6.04 10.39
CA LEU A 38 -1.98 -7.37 9.94
C LEU A 38 -2.38 -8.42 10.98
N GLN A 39 -1.99 -8.22 12.24
CA GLN A 39 -2.29 -9.12 13.35
C GLN A 39 -3.79 -9.37 13.51
N ASP A 40 -4.60 -8.31 13.46
CA ASP A 40 -6.06 -8.38 13.55
C ASP A 40 -6.69 -9.20 12.41
N SER A 41 -6.03 -9.25 11.25
CA SER A 41 -6.49 -9.99 10.07
C SER A 41 -5.95 -11.43 9.99
N THR A 42 -4.91 -11.76 10.75
CA THR A 42 -4.25 -13.05 10.70
C THR A 42 -5.06 -14.08 11.48
N THR A 43 -5.36 -15.22 10.86
CA THR A 43 -6.17 -16.29 11.45
C THR A 43 -5.35 -17.56 11.68
N PRO A 44 -5.84 -18.51 12.49
CA PRO A 44 -5.21 -19.83 12.63
C PRO A 44 -5.06 -20.58 11.29
N GLU A 45 -6.02 -20.45 10.37
CA GLU A 45 -5.95 -21.08 9.05
C GLU A 45 -4.78 -20.53 8.23
N LYS A 46 -4.59 -19.21 8.22
CA LYS A 46 -3.45 -18.56 7.56
C LYS A 46 -2.13 -19.02 8.19
N CYS A 47 -2.07 -19.11 9.52
CA CYS A 47 -0.89 -19.64 10.21
C CYS A 47 -0.58 -21.09 9.79
N ASN A 48 -1.62 -21.94 9.74
CA ASN A 48 -1.48 -23.34 9.36
C ASN A 48 -1.00 -23.51 7.91
N ASP A 49 -1.52 -22.70 6.98
CA ASP A 49 -1.04 -22.66 5.59
C ASP A 49 0.46 -22.33 5.55
N VAL A 50 0.88 -21.27 6.25
CA VAL A 50 2.29 -20.84 6.29
C VAL A 50 3.21 -21.92 6.87
N ILE A 51 2.84 -22.55 8.00
CA ILE A 51 3.70 -23.56 8.63
C ILE A 51 3.71 -24.91 7.92
N SER A 52 2.74 -25.15 7.03
CA SER A 52 2.67 -26.37 6.22
C SER A 52 3.80 -26.46 5.20
N ASN A 53 4.37 -25.31 4.81
CA ASN A 53 5.51 -25.20 3.90
C ASN A 53 6.88 -25.47 4.56
N GLN A 54 6.92 -25.94 5.81
CA GLN A 54 8.17 -26.37 6.44
C GLN A 54 8.62 -27.72 5.88
N LYS A 55 9.88 -27.80 5.46
CA LYS A 55 10.54 -29.05 5.06
C LYS A 55 10.97 -29.88 6.26
N ASP A 56 11.29 -31.14 6.02
CA ASP A 56 11.75 -32.08 7.06
C ASP A 56 13.05 -31.64 7.75
N ASP A 57 13.91 -30.91 7.04
CA ASP A 57 15.15 -30.34 7.56
C ASP A 57 14.93 -29.09 8.45
N GLY A 58 13.70 -28.60 8.54
CA GLY A 58 13.32 -27.42 9.31
C GLY A 58 13.29 -26.11 8.52
N SER A 59 13.81 -26.09 7.29
CA SER A 59 13.75 -24.91 6.41
C SER A 59 12.34 -24.65 5.88
N PHE A 60 12.09 -23.44 5.38
CA PHE A 60 10.81 -23.06 4.78
C PHE A 60 10.93 -22.65 3.31
N GLU A 61 9.86 -22.89 2.57
CA GLU A 61 9.52 -22.11 1.37
C GLU A 61 8.52 -21.01 1.74
N VAL A 62 8.59 -19.87 1.05
CA VAL A 62 7.65 -18.76 1.27
C VAL A 62 6.29 -19.17 0.71
N SER A 63 5.23 -19.11 1.53
CA SER A 63 3.88 -19.44 1.08
C SER A 63 3.25 -18.31 0.27
N GLU A 64 2.29 -18.65 -0.58
CA GLU A 64 1.47 -17.64 -1.27
C GLU A 64 0.71 -16.75 -0.27
N THR A 65 0.35 -17.28 0.90
CA THR A 65 -0.28 -16.49 1.96
C THR A 65 0.61 -15.35 2.42
N ILE A 66 1.90 -15.60 2.69
CA ILE A 66 2.85 -14.52 3.02
C ILE A 66 2.88 -13.52 1.88
N CYS A 67 3.04 -13.99 0.64
CA CYS A 67 3.15 -13.13 -0.54
C CYS A 67 1.95 -12.18 -0.68
N LYS A 68 0.73 -12.70 -0.50
CA LYS A 68 -0.51 -11.92 -0.56
C LYS A 68 -0.67 -11.00 0.64
N GLU A 69 -0.31 -11.45 1.84
CA GLU A 69 -0.51 -10.67 3.07
C GLU A 69 0.41 -9.47 3.17
N ILE A 70 1.61 -9.53 2.61
CA ILE A 70 2.59 -8.43 2.66
C ILE A 70 2.95 -7.85 1.28
N ASP A 71 2.20 -8.22 0.23
CA ASP A 71 2.31 -7.71 -1.16
C ASP A 71 3.73 -7.86 -1.76
N ILE A 72 4.28 -9.08 -1.70
CA ILE A 72 5.60 -9.42 -2.25
C ILE A 72 5.50 -10.53 -3.32
N PRO A 73 6.43 -10.59 -4.30
CA PRO A 73 6.43 -11.66 -5.28
C PRO A 73 6.83 -13.00 -4.67
N VAL A 74 6.37 -14.11 -5.27
CA VAL A 74 6.72 -15.48 -4.82
C VAL A 74 8.24 -15.73 -4.84
N ASP A 75 8.94 -15.29 -5.89
CA ASP A 75 10.41 -15.31 -5.92
C ASP A 75 10.98 -14.02 -5.32
N VAL A 76 10.78 -13.83 -4.01
CA VAL A 76 11.20 -12.62 -3.27
C VAL A 76 12.72 -12.54 -3.03
N VAL A 77 13.42 -13.67 -3.07
CA VAL A 77 14.82 -13.77 -2.65
C VAL A 77 15.77 -12.84 -3.43
N PRO A 78 15.68 -12.71 -4.76
CA PRO A 78 16.50 -11.74 -5.51
C PRO A 78 16.29 -10.28 -5.11
N VAL A 79 15.14 -9.95 -4.54
CA VAL A 79 14.81 -8.60 -4.06
C VAL A 79 15.41 -8.38 -2.68
N VAL A 80 15.09 -9.24 -1.70
CA VAL A 80 15.49 -9.06 -0.30
C VAL A 80 17.01 -9.12 -0.09
N LYS A 81 17.73 -9.88 -0.93
CA LYS A 81 19.21 -9.95 -0.87
C LYS A 81 19.89 -8.60 -1.10
N LYS A 82 19.22 -7.64 -1.76
CA LYS A 82 19.75 -6.29 -2.00
C LYS A 82 19.75 -5.43 -0.74
N GLU A 83 19.01 -5.83 0.29
CA GLU A 83 18.88 -5.08 1.56
C GLU A 83 20.11 -5.22 2.46
N THR A 84 20.93 -6.27 2.26
CA THR A 84 22.16 -6.50 3.04
C THR A 84 23.40 -6.15 2.23
N GLN A 85 24.46 -5.74 2.92
CA GLN A 85 25.79 -5.59 2.34
C GLN A 85 26.68 -6.84 2.51
N ASN A 86 26.17 -7.87 3.21
CA ASN A 86 26.93 -9.07 3.51
C ASN A 86 27.00 -10.02 2.30
N GLU A 87 28.20 -10.21 1.77
CA GLU A 87 28.42 -11.03 0.58
C GLU A 87 28.02 -12.51 0.76
N LYS A 88 28.11 -13.06 1.99
CA LYS A 88 27.64 -14.43 2.26
C LYS A 88 26.12 -14.53 2.13
N LEU A 89 25.38 -13.52 2.60
CA LEU A 89 23.91 -13.44 2.47
C LEU A 89 23.46 -13.09 1.04
N LYS A 90 24.34 -12.53 0.21
CA LYS A 90 24.07 -12.32 -1.22
C LYS A 90 24.31 -13.58 -2.06
N SER A 91 25.11 -14.52 -1.57
CA SER A 91 25.45 -15.76 -2.28
C SER A 91 24.21 -16.56 -2.70
N PRO A 92 24.21 -17.32 -3.81
CA PRO A 92 23.07 -18.15 -4.21
C PRO A 92 22.66 -19.17 -3.14
N GLU A 93 23.63 -19.73 -2.41
CA GLU A 93 23.45 -20.75 -1.37
C GLU A 93 22.59 -20.27 -0.20
N SER A 94 22.56 -18.96 0.07
CA SER A 94 21.72 -18.37 1.12
C SER A 94 20.21 -18.33 0.80
N LYS A 95 19.78 -18.78 -0.40
CA LYS A 95 18.35 -18.74 -0.78
C LYS A 95 17.43 -19.41 0.26
N PRO A 96 17.71 -20.64 0.74
CA PRO A 96 16.90 -21.28 1.78
C PRO A 96 16.96 -20.57 3.13
N TRP A 97 18.06 -19.87 3.42
CA TRP A 97 18.19 -19.09 4.66
C TRP A 97 17.23 -17.90 4.63
N TRP A 98 17.17 -17.19 3.50
CA TRP A 98 16.24 -16.07 3.32
C TRP A 98 14.78 -16.47 3.37
N THR A 99 14.39 -17.55 2.70
CA THR A 99 12.99 -18.02 2.76
C THR A 99 12.61 -18.44 4.17
N THR A 100 13.52 -19.11 4.89
CA THR A 100 13.32 -19.49 6.29
C THR A 100 13.21 -18.28 7.20
N ALA A 101 14.13 -17.33 7.11
CA ALA A 101 14.12 -16.11 7.91
C ALA A 101 12.86 -15.27 7.65
N LEU A 102 12.46 -15.07 6.39
CA LEU A 102 11.25 -14.33 6.03
C LEU A 102 9.99 -14.96 6.60
N THR A 103 9.85 -16.29 6.53
CA THR A 103 8.70 -16.99 7.12
C THR A 103 8.64 -16.83 8.63
N LEU A 104 9.78 -16.93 9.33
CA LEU A 104 9.85 -16.71 10.78
C LEU A 104 9.51 -15.26 11.16
N SER A 105 10.07 -14.29 10.44
CA SER A 105 9.79 -12.87 10.62
C SER A 105 8.32 -12.55 10.40
N TYR A 106 7.71 -13.09 9.35
CA TYR A 106 6.27 -12.95 9.11
C TYR A 106 5.45 -13.53 10.28
N LEU A 107 5.71 -14.76 10.72
CA LEU A 107 4.94 -15.38 11.82
C LEU A 107 5.07 -14.59 13.13
N LYS A 108 6.27 -14.07 13.41
CA LYS A 108 6.53 -13.21 14.58
C LYS A 108 5.75 -11.89 14.52
N VAL A 109 5.66 -11.29 13.34
CA VAL A 109 4.97 -10.00 13.13
C VAL A 109 3.46 -10.19 13.06
N ALA A 110 2.98 -11.17 12.30
CA ALA A 110 1.57 -11.36 11.97
C ALA A 110 0.82 -12.19 13.03
N ALA A 111 1.47 -13.17 13.66
CA ALA A 111 0.80 -14.19 14.47
C ALA A 111 1.36 -14.37 15.89
N PRO A 112 1.70 -13.30 16.64
CA PRO A 112 2.24 -13.44 18.00
C PRO A 112 1.24 -14.11 18.96
N ASP A 113 -0.06 -13.83 18.81
CA ASP A 113 -1.12 -14.41 19.64
C ASP A 113 -1.42 -15.89 19.30
N HIS A 114 -0.93 -16.35 18.15
CA HIS A 114 -1.03 -17.73 17.70
C HIS A 114 0.29 -18.49 17.84
N LYS A 115 1.25 -17.99 18.63
CA LYS A 115 2.58 -18.58 18.81
C LYS A 115 2.57 -20.09 19.10
N LYS A 116 1.59 -20.57 19.88
CA LYS A 116 1.45 -22.00 20.20
C LYS A 116 1.27 -22.89 18.96
N LEU A 117 0.73 -22.37 17.86
CA LEU A 117 0.56 -23.13 16.61
C LEU A 117 1.88 -23.36 15.88
N TRP A 118 2.85 -22.46 16.04
CA TRP A 118 4.06 -22.44 15.24
C TRP A 118 5.36 -22.52 16.05
N GLU A 119 5.30 -22.61 17.38
CA GLU A 119 6.47 -22.65 18.25
C GLU A 119 7.42 -23.82 17.96
N ASP A 120 6.89 -25.02 17.72
CA ASP A 120 7.72 -26.18 17.39
C ASP A 120 8.36 -26.05 16.01
N LYS A 121 7.68 -25.36 15.10
CA LYS A 121 8.14 -25.05 13.75
C LYS A 121 9.27 -24.02 13.80
N ASP A 122 9.11 -22.98 14.61
CA ASP A 122 10.16 -21.98 14.91
C ASP A 122 11.42 -22.64 15.46
N LYS A 123 11.31 -23.49 16.49
CA LYS A 123 12.46 -24.21 17.07
C LYS A 123 13.24 -25.01 16.01
N LYS A 124 12.54 -25.72 15.12
CA LYS A 124 13.16 -26.48 14.03
C LYS A 124 13.86 -25.58 13.01
N ALA A 125 13.23 -24.48 12.62
CA ALA A 125 13.79 -23.54 11.66
C ALA A 125 14.99 -22.78 12.22
N ARG A 126 14.95 -22.37 13.50
CA ARG A 126 16.09 -21.77 14.20
C ARG A 126 17.26 -22.75 14.28
N LYS A 127 16.99 -24.02 14.64
CA LYS A 127 18.02 -25.07 14.63
C LYS A 127 18.64 -25.25 13.24
N TYR A 128 17.82 -25.31 12.20
CA TYR A 128 18.28 -25.37 10.81
C TYR A 128 19.21 -24.20 10.46
N LEU A 129 18.78 -22.96 10.72
CA LEU A 129 19.59 -21.77 10.41
C LEU A 129 20.94 -21.80 11.15
N SER A 130 20.94 -22.11 12.45
CA SER A 130 22.17 -22.20 13.23
C SER A 130 23.13 -23.28 12.72
N GLU A 131 22.61 -24.44 12.31
CA GLU A 131 23.42 -25.54 11.76
C GLU A 131 23.97 -25.22 10.36
N GLN A 132 23.18 -24.57 9.50
CA GLN A 132 23.59 -24.25 8.12
C GLN A 132 24.53 -23.05 8.04
N ILE A 133 24.32 -22.04 8.87
CA ILE A 133 25.09 -20.80 8.84
C ILE A 133 26.37 -20.95 9.66
N GLY A 134 26.29 -21.59 10.84
CA GLY A 134 27.44 -21.80 11.73
C GLY A 134 28.06 -20.51 12.29
N ASP A 135 27.41 -19.37 12.10
CA ASP A 135 27.86 -18.03 12.45
C ASP A 135 26.68 -17.25 13.04
N ALA A 136 26.73 -17.02 14.35
CA ALA A 136 25.63 -16.40 15.10
C ALA A 136 25.43 -14.91 14.75
N GLU A 137 26.49 -14.19 14.37
CA GLU A 137 26.37 -12.79 13.96
C GLU A 137 25.69 -12.71 12.59
N LEU A 138 26.07 -13.62 11.68
CA LEU A 138 25.46 -13.73 10.36
C LEU A 138 23.99 -14.17 10.43
N GLU A 139 23.65 -15.13 11.28
CA GLU A 139 22.25 -15.54 11.52
C GLU A 139 21.43 -14.36 12.05
N LYS A 140 21.98 -13.60 13.00
CA LYS A 140 21.31 -12.41 13.54
C LYS A 140 21.09 -11.35 12.47
N GLU A 141 22.11 -11.04 11.65
CA GLU A 141 21.99 -10.07 10.57
C GLU A 141 20.89 -10.47 9.56
N LEU A 142 20.83 -11.75 9.19
CA LEU A 142 19.80 -12.31 8.31
C LEU A 142 18.40 -12.08 8.88
N LEU A 143 18.19 -12.40 10.16
CA LEU A 143 16.90 -12.27 10.82
C LEU A 143 16.50 -10.80 11.01
N ASP A 144 17.43 -9.92 11.38
CA ASP A 144 17.18 -8.49 11.52
C ASP A 144 16.79 -7.87 10.16
N CYS A 145 17.44 -8.30 9.06
CA CYS A 145 17.06 -7.89 7.71
C CYS A 145 15.67 -8.40 7.31
N ALA A 146 15.35 -9.66 7.59
CA ALA A 146 14.05 -10.24 7.30
C ALA A 146 12.92 -9.57 8.12
N ASP A 147 13.15 -9.30 9.41
CA ASP A 147 12.21 -8.59 10.28
C ASP A 147 11.91 -7.19 9.73
N LYS A 148 12.96 -6.43 9.37
CA LYS A 148 12.82 -5.11 8.77
C LYS A 148 12.04 -5.19 7.45
N TYR A 149 12.42 -6.11 6.57
CA TYR A 149 11.78 -6.27 5.26
C TYR A 149 10.28 -6.59 5.40
N VAL A 150 9.90 -7.48 6.32
CA VAL A 150 8.49 -7.80 6.57
C VAL A 150 7.73 -6.57 7.06
N VAL A 151 8.22 -5.86 8.08
CA VAL A 151 7.54 -4.68 8.62
C VAL A 151 7.40 -3.57 7.58
N ASP A 152 8.44 -3.31 6.79
CA ASP A 152 8.42 -2.28 5.76
C ASP A 152 7.39 -2.62 4.66
N ASN A 153 7.31 -3.88 4.23
CA ASN A 153 6.32 -4.28 3.21
C ASN A 153 4.88 -4.32 3.74
N VAL A 154 4.68 -4.73 5.00
CA VAL A 154 3.37 -4.62 5.68
C VAL A 154 2.92 -3.15 5.72
N THR A 155 3.82 -2.24 6.07
CA THR A 155 3.53 -0.81 6.14
C THR A 155 3.15 -0.24 4.78
N LYS A 156 3.96 -0.51 3.74
CA LYS A 156 3.67 -0.11 2.37
C LYS A 156 2.32 -0.62 1.87
N LYS A 157 2.01 -1.89 2.15
CA LYS A 157 0.74 -2.48 1.74
C LYS A 157 -0.43 -1.75 2.40
N VAL A 158 -0.38 -1.54 3.71
CA VAL A 158 -1.43 -0.81 4.44
C VAL A 158 -1.60 0.63 3.92
N GLU A 159 -0.51 1.31 3.59
CA GLU A 159 -0.56 2.65 2.99
C GLU A 159 -1.17 2.63 1.58
N LYS A 160 -0.80 1.65 0.75
CA LYS A 160 -1.37 1.43 -0.58
C LYS A 160 -2.87 1.16 -0.49
N ASP A 161 -3.29 0.26 0.39
CA ASP A 161 -4.70 -0.10 0.59
C ASP A 161 -5.49 1.11 1.11
N HIS A 162 -4.94 1.89 2.05
CA HIS A 162 -5.58 3.11 2.53
C HIS A 162 -5.73 4.17 1.42
N LYS A 163 -4.71 4.37 0.58
CA LYS A 163 -4.79 5.28 -0.57
C LYS A 163 -5.89 4.86 -1.55
N LYS A 164 -6.04 3.54 -1.79
CA LYS A 164 -7.13 2.99 -2.60
C LYS A 164 -8.49 3.25 -1.97
N GLU A 165 -8.66 2.95 -0.68
CA GLU A 165 -9.92 3.21 0.04
C GLU A 165 -10.34 4.67 -0.05
N VAL A 166 -9.42 5.61 0.21
CA VAL A 166 -9.69 7.06 0.11
C VAL A 166 -10.09 7.45 -1.31
N ALA A 167 -9.40 6.94 -2.33
CA ALA A 167 -9.74 7.23 -3.72
C ALA A 167 -11.14 6.70 -4.08
N ILE A 168 -11.48 5.49 -3.65
CA ILE A 168 -12.81 4.91 -3.86
C ILE A 168 -13.90 5.74 -3.18
N THR A 169 -13.69 6.19 -1.94
CA THR A 169 -14.66 7.06 -1.24
C THR A 169 -14.92 8.35 -2.03
N ILE A 170 -13.87 8.99 -2.57
CA ILE A 170 -14.02 10.20 -3.39
C ILE A 170 -14.88 9.93 -4.63
N VAL A 171 -14.65 8.82 -5.33
CA VAL A 171 -15.45 8.50 -6.52
C VAL A 171 -16.88 8.09 -6.16
N GLN A 172 -17.08 7.39 -5.04
CA GLN A 172 -18.42 7.09 -4.53
C GLN A 172 -19.21 8.36 -4.24
N GLU A 173 -18.60 9.37 -3.60
CA GLU A 173 -19.25 10.66 -3.33
C GLU A 173 -19.58 11.44 -4.62
N ALA A 174 -18.78 11.27 -5.68
CA ALA A 174 -18.97 11.91 -6.97
C ALA A 174 -19.85 11.12 -7.95
N ALA A 175 -20.18 9.86 -7.65
CA ALA A 175 -20.94 9.00 -8.55
C ALA A 175 -22.37 9.51 -8.71
N SER A 176 -22.80 9.61 -9.97
CA SER A 176 -24.12 10.11 -10.36
C SER A 176 -25.04 8.97 -10.79
N PRO A 177 -26.35 9.00 -10.46
CA PRO A 177 -27.33 8.05 -10.98
C PRO A 177 -27.32 7.95 -12.51
N ASP A 178 -27.17 9.08 -13.22
CA ASP A 178 -27.23 9.13 -14.68
C ASP A 178 -26.10 8.32 -15.32
N LYS A 179 -24.89 8.42 -14.77
CA LYS A 179 -23.72 7.64 -15.22
C LYS A 179 -23.92 6.16 -14.97
N CYS A 180 -24.47 5.80 -13.82
CA CYS A 180 -24.75 4.41 -13.50
C CYS A 180 -25.82 3.83 -14.44
N GLN A 181 -26.84 4.63 -14.78
CA GLN A 181 -27.88 4.27 -15.76
C GLN A 181 -27.31 4.11 -17.17
N GLU A 182 -26.36 4.94 -17.58
CA GLU A 182 -25.67 4.85 -18.87
C GLU A 182 -24.92 3.51 -18.99
N ILE A 183 -24.14 3.14 -17.97
CA ILE A 183 -23.40 1.87 -17.90
C ILE A 183 -24.34 0.67 -18.09
N VAL A 184 -25.46 0.65 -17.39
CA VAL A 184 -26.43 -0.46 -17.47
C VAL A 184 -27.38 -0.36 -18.66
N SER A 185 -27.36 0.73 -19.43
CA SER A 185 -28.23 0.92 -20.60
C SER A 185 -27.89 -0.04 -21.73
N LYS A 186 -26.65 -0.55 -21.75
CA LYS A 186 -26.14 -1.54 -22.70
C LYS A 186 -26.42 -2.98 -22.29
N GLN A 187 -27.21 -3.19 -21.23
CA GLN A 187 -27.61 -4.53 -20.83
C GLN A 187 -28.55 -5.14 -21.87
N LYS A 188 -28.19 -6.34 -22.34
CA LYS A 188 -29.00 -7.12 -23.29
C LYS A 188 -30.12 -7.89 -22.61
N ASP A 189 -31.01 -8.43 -23.42
CA ASP A 189 -32.10 -9.29 -22.96
C ASP A 189 -31.60 -10.55 -22.22
N ASP A 190 -30.42 -11.06 -22.58
CA ASP A 190 -29.79 -12.20 -21.92
C ASP A 190 -29.12 -11.86 -20.58
N GLY A 191 -29.06 -10.57 -20.22
CA GLY A 191 -28.46 -10.07 -18.98
C GLY A 191 -27.02 -9.58 -19.12
N SER A 192 -26.32 -9.91 -20.20
CA SER A 192 -24.95 -9.45 -20.44
C SER A 192 -24.89 -7.92 -20.60
N ILE A 193 -23.80 -7.32 -20.14
CA ILE A 193 -23.54 -5.88 -20.26
C ILE A 193 -22.29 -5.67 -21.10
N GLU A 194 -22.43 -4.92 -22.20
CA GLU A 194 -21.30 -4.57 -23.05
C GLU A 194 -20.45 -3.46 -22.42
N LEU A 195 -19.13 -3.52 -22.61
CA LEU A 195 -18.27 -2.37 -22.35
C LEU A 195 -18.52 -1.29 -23.40
N ASP A 196 -18.71 -0.07 -22.95
CA ASP A 196 -18.80 1.12 -23.78
C ASP A 196 -17.88 2.24 -23.25
N ASP A 197 -17.94 3.39 -23.91
CA ASP A 197 -17.10 4.54 -23.58
C ASP A 197 -17.39 5.08 -22.17
N SER A 198 -18.58 4.86 -21.61
CA SER A 198 -18.93 5.32 -20.26
C SER A 198 -17.99 4.70 -19.23
N LEU A 199 -17.88 3.36 -19.20
CA LEU A 199 -16.97 2.72 -18.24
C LEU A 199 -15.50 2.97 -18.59
N CYS A 200 -15.15 2.99 -19.88
CA CYS A 200 -13.77 3.25 -20.29
C CYS A 200 -13.26 4.63 -19.84
N ASN A 201 -14.12 5.65 -19.92
CA ASN A 201 -13.80 7.01 -19.45
C ASN A 201 -13.72 7.08 -17.92
N GLU A 202 -14.56 6.34 -17.21
CA GLU A 202 -14.50 6.29 -15.75
C GLU A 202 -13.22 5.64 -15.24
N LEU A 203 -12.74 4.60 -15.93
CA LEU A 203 -11.48 3.94 -15.59
C LEU A 203 -10.24 4.60 -16.23
N ASN A 204 -10.43 5.52 -17.18
CA ASN A 204 -9.38 6.07 -18.04
C ASN A 204 -8.56 4.98 -18.77
N VAL A 205 -9.24 3.94 -19.27
CA VAL A 205 -8.61 2.79 -19.94
C VAL A 205 -9.41 2.34 -21.17
N PRO A 206 -8.75 2.03 -22.31
CA PRO A 206 -9.42 1.46 -23.48
C PRO A 206 -10.06 0.09 -23.21
N LYS A 207 -11.17 -0.19 -23.90
CA LYS A 207 -11.93 -1.45 -23.78
C LYS A 207 -11.08 -2.71 -23.93
N GLU A 208 -10.18 -2.75 -24.90
CA GLU A 208 -9.32 -3.90 -25.18
C GLU A 208 -8.37 -4.18 -24.00
N ASN A 209 -7.90 -3.13 -23.33
CA ASN A 209 -6.98 -3.23 -22.21
C ASN A 209 -7.68 -3.80 -20.96
N ILE A 210 -8.95 -3.47 -20.75
CA ILE A 210 -9.76 -4.05 -19.66
C ILE A 210 -9.84 -5.57 -19.83
N ILE A 211 -10.27 -6.01 -21.01
CA ILE A 211 -10.52 -7.44 -21.29
C ILE A 211 -9.23 -8.24 -21.26
N THR A 212 -8.18 -7.75 -21.92
CA THR A 212 -6.88 -8.44 -21.95
C THR A 212 -6.26 -8.54 -20.55
N SER A 213 -6.42 -7.51 -19.72
CA SER A 213 -5.93 -7.51 -18.34
C SER A 213 -6.67 -8.53 -17.47
N LEU A 214 -8.00 -8.53 -17.51
CA LEU A 214 -8.80 -9.51 -16.77
C LEU A 214 -8.49 -10.94 -17.22
N LYS A 215 -8.39 -11.18 -18.53
CA LYS A 215 -8.01 -12.49 -19.09
C LYS A 215 -6.64 -12.95 -18.64
N ARG A 216 -5.66 -12.04 -18.56
CA ARG A 216 -4.28 -12.35 -18.12
C ARG A 216 -4.21 -12.62 -16.62
N ASN A 217 -5.01 -11.91 -15.83
CA ASN A 217 -4.95 -11.93 -14.36
C ASN A 217 -5.71 -13.09 -13.72
N LEU A 218 -6.58 -13.77 -14.48
CA LEU A 218 -7.16 -15.05 -14.05
C LEU A 218 -6.06 -16.11 -13.96
N THR A 219 -5.78 -16.57 -12.75
CA THR A 219 -4.62 -17.40 -12.44
C THR A 219 -4.94 -18.89 -12.49
N ASN A 220 -6.21 -19.26 -12.36
CA ASN A 220 -6.59 -20.66 -12.34
C ASN A 220 -6.73 -21.26 -13.75
N LYS A 221 -5.69 -21.97 -14.18
CA LYS A 221 -5.66 -22.74 -15.45
C LYS A 221 -6.70 -23.86 -15.52
N ASN A 222 -7.31 -24.27 -14.41
CA ASN A 222 -8.37 -25.30 -14.38
C ASN A 222 -9.77 -24.73 -14.60
N ILE A 223 -9.91 -23.41 -14.63
CA ILE A 223 -11.17 -22.74 -14.95
C ILE A 223 -11.20 -22.50 -16.47
N GLN A 224 -11.90 -23.38 -17.19
CA GLN A 224 -12.24 -23.13 -18.58
C GLN A 224 -13.43 -22.17 -18.62
N LEU A 225 -13.16 -20.87 -18.60
CA LEU A 225 -14.17 -19.91 -19.03
C LEU A 225 -14.37 -20.10 -20.54
N PRO A 226 -15.62 -20.13 -21.02
CA PRO A 226 -15.89 -19.90 -22.44
C PRO A 226 -15.19 -18.59 -22.83
N ASP A 227 -14.36 -18.57 -23.87
CA ASP A 227 -13.68 -17.35 -24.31
C ASP A 227 -14.71 -16.38 -24.91
N LEU A 228 -15.39 -15.67 -24.03
CA LEU A 228 -16.53 -14.86 -24.35
C LEU A 228 -16.28 -13.46 -23.79
N HIS A 229 -15.98 -12.54 -24.70
CA HIS A 229 -15.76 -11.12 -24.42
C HIS A 229 -16.85 -10.51 -23.50
N SER A 230 -18.09 -10.99 -23.60
CA SER A 230 -19.20 -10.52 -22.77
C SER A 230 -19.10 -10.92 -21.29
N LEU A 231 -18.40 -12.01 -20.92
CA LEU A 231 -18.18 -12.36 -19.51
C LEU A 231 -17.30 -11.32 -18.82
N TYR A 232 -16.14 -11.02 -19.42
CA TYR A 232 -15.23 -9.99 -18.91
C TYR A 232 -15.88 -8.61 -18.89
N SER A 233 -16.63 -8.29 -19.95
CA SER A 233 -17.36 -7.02 -20.03
C SER A 233 -18.41 -6.89 -18.93
N THR A 234 -19.18 -7.95 -18.70
CA THR A 234 -20.23 -7.95 -17.67
C THR A 234 -19.62 -7.88 -16.27
N ALA A 235 -18.53 -8.62 -16.00
CA ALA A 235 -17.84 -8.59 -14.72
C ALA A 235 -17.25 -7.21 -14.40
N ALA A 236 -16.60 -6.55 -15.37
CA ALA A 236 -16.07 -5.20 -15.20
C ALA A 236 -17.16 -4.17 -14.87
N ASN A 237 -18.29 -4.22 -15.60
CA ASN A 237 -19.43 -3.34 -15.33
C ASN A 237 -20.04 -3.57 -13.94
N LEU A 238 -20.27 -4.83 -13.56
CA LEU A 238 -20.78 -5.16 -12.22
C LEU A 238 -19.84 -4.70 -11.13
N SER A 239 -18.54 -4.89 -11.33
CA SER A 239 -17.51 -4.46 -10.39
C SER A 239 -17.52 -2.95 -10.18
N TYR A 240 -17.62 -2.16 -11.26
CA TYR A 240 -17.75 -0.71 -11.14
C TYR A 240 -19.00 -0.33 -10.34
N LEU A 241 -20.16 -0.88 -10.68
CA LEU A 241 -21.41 -0.55 -9.99
C LEU A 241 -21.35 -0.91 -8.50
N LYS A 242 -20.78 -2.08 -8.16
CA LYS A 242 -20.64 -2.56 -6.79
C LYS A 242 -19.69 -1.70 -5.96
N ASN A 243 -18.52 -1.36 -6.50
CA ASN A 243 -17.46 -0.71 -5.72
C ASN A 243 -17.51 0.81 -5.78
N VAL A 244 -18.05 1.40 -6.85
CA VAL A 244 -18.02 2.84 -7.10
C VAL A 244 -19.39 3.49 -6.95
N ALA A 245 -20.48 2.75 -7.13
CA ALA A 245 -21.84 3.28 -7.02
C ALA A 245 -22.75 2.50 -6.05
N PRO A 246 -22.28 2.07 -4.85
CA PRO A 246 -23.08 1.26 -3.93
C PRO A 246 -24.36 1.97 -3.48
N GLN A 247 -24.36 3.31 -3.40
CA GLN A 247 -25.54 4.09 -3.05
C GLN A 247 -26.69 3.99 -4.07
N HIS A 248 -26.39 3.59 -5.30
CA HIS A 248 -27.37 3.40 -6.38
C HIS A 248 -27.72 1.93 -6.60
N GLU A 249 -27.22 1.02 -5.77
CA GLU A 249 -27.48 -0.42 -5.88
C GLU A 249 -28.98 -0.73 -5.86
N GLY A 250 -29.75 -0.04 -5.02
CA GLY A 250 -31.20 -0.23 -4.91
C GLY A 250 -31.93 0.00 -6.24
N ASP A 251 -31.60 1.08 -6.93
CA ASP A 251 -32.22 1.47 -8.22
C ASP A 251 -31.76 0.57 -9.38
N LEU A 252 -30.60 -0.07 -9.23
CA LEU A 252 -29.97 -0.90 -10.26
C LEU A 252 -30.11 -2.40 -9.98
N LYS A 253 -30.77 -2.78 -8.88
CA LYS A 253 -30.83 -4.14 -8.36
C LYS A 253 -31.29 -5.17 -9.39
N ASP A 254 -32.34 -4.87 -10.14
CA ASP A 254 -32.87 -5.80 -11.14
C ASP A 254 -31.87 -6.04 -12.28
N LYS A 255 -31.19 -4.98 -12.73
CA LYS A 255 -30.18 -5.08 -13.78
C LYS A 255 -28.92 -5.78 -13.28
N TYR A 256 -28.49 -5.47 -12.06
CA TYR A 256 -27.35 -6.13 -11.40
C TYR A 256 -27.60 -7.63 -11.26
N ASN A 257 -28.77 -8.02 -10.74
CA ASN A 257 -29.14 -9.42 -10.56
C ASN A 257 -29.21 -10.15 -11.90
N LYS A 258 -29.82 -9.53 -12.93
CA LYS A 258 -29.89 -10.13 -14.27
C LYS A 258 -28.50 -10.38 -14.88
N ALA A 259 -27.55 -9.47 -14.65
CA ALA A 259 -26.16 -9.63 -15.09
C ALA A 259 -25.40 -10.69 -14.28
N ARG A 260 -25.64 -10.80 -12.97
CA ARG A 260 -25.11 -11.91 -12.15
C ARG A 260 -25.66 -13.25 -12.60
N GLU A 261 -26.97 -13.36 -12.81
CA GLU A 261 -27.62 -14.56 -13.36
C GLU A 261 -27.05 -14.96 -14.72
N TYR A 262 -26.76 -13.98 -15.59
CA TYR A 262 -26.06 -14.23 -16.84
C TYR A 262 -24.68 -14.87 -16.62
N LEU A 263 -23.85 -14.30 -15.75
CA LEU A 263 -22.53 -14.86 -15.44
C LEU A 263 -22.64 -16.28 -14.87
N SER A 264 -23.51 -16.50 -13.88
CA SER A 264 -23.72 -17.83 -13.29
C SER A 264 -24.17 -18.86 -14.32
N LYS A 265 -25.08 -18.46 -15.24
CA LYS A 265 -25.57 -19.35 -16.30
C LYS A 265 -24.50 -19.68 -17.34
N GLN A 266 -23.66 -18.72 -17.72
CA GLN A 266 -22.65 -18.92 -18.76
C GLN A 266 -21.41 -19.65 -18.23
N ILE A 267 -21.01 -19.38 -16.99
CA ILE A 267 -19.83 -19.98 -16.37
C ILE A 267 -20.16 -21.37 -15.81
N GLY A 268 -21.31 -21.51 -15.15
CA GLY A 268 -21.78 -22.79 -14.59
C GLY A 268 -20.89 -23.36 -13.48
N ASN A 269 -19.87 -22.62 -13.04
CA ASN A 269 -18.92 -22.99 -11.99
C ASN A 269 -18.77 -21.80 -11.02
N ASN A 270 -19.14 -22.01 -9.76
CA ASN A 270 -19.17 -20.95 -8.76
C ASN A 270 -17.76 -20.42 -8.42
N ASP A 271 -16.76 -21.29 -8.33
CA ASP A 271 -15.38 -20.89 -8.02
C ASP A 271 -14.80 -20.02 -9.16
N ALA A 272 -15.12 -20.37 -10.40
CA ALA A 272 -14.76 -19.62 -11.59
C ALA A 272 -15.42 -18.25 -11.68
N GLU A 273 -16.71 -18.18 -11.35
CA GLU A 273 -17.44 -16.94 -11.30
C GLU A 273 -16.87 -16.01 -10.22
N GLU A 274 -16.61 -16.55 -9.03
CA GLU A 274 -16.07 -15.77 -7.92
C GLU A 274 -14.65 -15.26 -8.22
N GLU A 275 -13.79 -16.07 -8.85
CA GLU A 275 -12.46 -15.62 -9.28
C GLU A 275 -12.55 -14.51 -10.33
N LEU A 276 -13.44 -14.61 -11.33
CA LEU A 276 -13.65 -13.57 -12.33
C LEU A 276 -14.11 -12.25 -11.69
N ILE A 277 -15.04 -12.34 -10.76
CA ILE A 277 -15.60 -11.15 -10.09
C ILE A 277 -14.56 -10.51 -9.19
N LYS A 278 -13.81 -11.31 -8.42
CA LYS A 278 -12.70 -10.81 -7.61
C LYS A 278 -11.62 -10.15 -8.47
N CYS A 279 -11.25 -10.77 -9.59
CA CYS A 279 -10.30 -10.20 -10.54
C CYS A 279 -10.81 -8.86 -11.12
N ALA A 280 -12.10 -8.78 -11.45
CA ALA A 280 -12.72 -7.54 -11.90
C ALA A 280 -12.74 -6.46 -10.81
N ASP A 281 -13.10 -6.82 -9.57
CA ASP A 281 -13.07 -5.95 -8.40
C ASP A 281 -11.69 -5.35 -8.14
N GLU A 282 -10.66 -6.20 -8.08
CA GLU A 282 -9.28 -5.74 -7.91
C GLU A 282 -8.86 -4.81 -9.05
N TYR A 283 -9.15 -5.18 -10.30
CA TYR A 283 -8.79 -4.38 -11.47
C TYR A 283 -9.48 -3.01 -11.50
N VAL A 284 -10.80 -2.97 -11.27
CA VAL A 284 -11.58 -1.73 -11.30
C VAL A 284 -11.17 -0.81 -10.17
N VAL A 285 -11.03 -1.33 -8.95
CA VAL A 285 -10.58 -0.53 -7.80
C VAL A 285 -9.21 0.07 -8.06
N ASP A 286 -8.28 -0.71 -8.60
CA ASP A 286 -6.94 -0.24 -8.95
C ASP A 286 -6.99 0.89 -9.98
N LYS A 287 -7.80 0.76 -11.04
CA LYS A 287 -7.92 1.78 -12.08
C LYS A 287 -8.60 3.06 -11.62
N VAL A 288 -9.63 2.93 -10.81
CA VAL A 288 -10.29 4.10 -10.21
C VAL A 288 -9.31 4.83 -9.28
N ALA A 289 -8.58 4.09 -8.44
CA ALA A 289 -7.60 4.67 -7.54
C ALA A 289 -6.46 5.37 -8.30
N ASP A 290 -5.89 4.72 -9.32
CA ASP A 290 -4.85 5.30 -10.17
C ASP A 290 -5.30 6.64 -10.77
N LYS A 291 -6.51 6.67 -11.35
CA LYS A 291 -7.08 7.89 -11.96
C LYS A 291 -7.19 9.04 -10.94
N VAL A 292 -7.77 8.81 -9.77
CA VAL A 292 -7.92 9.85 -8.73
C VAL A 292 -6.55 10.35 -8.25
N ILE A 293 -5.59 9.44 -8.11
CA ILE A 293 -4.22 9.80 -7.70
C ILE A 293 -3.55 10.66 -8.77
N GLU A 294 -3.71 10.35 -10.06
CA GLU A 294 -3.18 11.14 -11.16
C GLU A 294 -3.83 12.53 -11.25
N GLU A 295 -5.16 12.61 -11.12
CA GLU A 295 -5.90 13.88 -11.09
C GLU A 295 -5.41 14.79 -9.95
N LYS A 296 -5.30 14.26 -8.73
CA LYS A 296 -4.78 15.02 -7.58
C LYS A 296 -3.33 15.48 -7.76
N LYS A 297 -2.48 14.67 -8.38
CA LYS A 297 -1.10 15.08 -8.69
C LYS A 297 -1.07 16.25 -9.66
N GLN A 298 -1.96 16.23 -10.65
CA GLN A 298 -2.07 17.31 -11.63
C GLN A 298 -2.57 18.61 -10.99
N ASP A 299 -3.58 18.53 -10.12
CA ASP A 299 -4.09 19.68 -9.36
C ASP A 299 -2.98 20.35 -8.52
N VAL A 300 -2.15 19.55 -7.84
CA VAL A 300 -1.00 20.07 -7.07
C VAL A 300 0.04 20.74 -7.98
N ILE A 301 0.30 20.19 -9.17
CA ILE A 301 1.22 20.79 -10.13
C ILE A 301 0.68 22.13 -10.65
N ASP A 302 -0.61 22.23 -10.90
CA ASP A 302 -1.22 23.43 -11.45
C ASP A 302 -1.37 24.54 -10.40
N LEU A 303 -1.71 24.20 -9.15
CA LEU A 303 -1.66 25.15 -8.01
C LEU A 303 -0.26 25.77 -7.84
N LYS A 304 0.81 24.98 -8.01
CA LYS A 304 2.19 25.46 -7.92
C LYS A 304 2.59 26.42 -9.05
N LYS A 305 1.92 26.37 -10.21
CA LYS A 305 2.17 27.33 -11.30
C LYS A 305 1.54 28.69 -11.02
N ASP A 306 0.43 28.71 -10.29
CA ASP A 306 -0.31 29.93 -9.96
C ASP A 306 0.24 30.64 -8.70
N GLU A 307 0.97 29.95 -7.83
CA GLU A 307 1.59 30.49 -6.60
C GLU A 307 2.99 31.12 -6.77
N ILE A 308 3.40 31.54 -7.97
CA ILE A 308 4.58 32.43 -8.12
C ILE A 308 4.17 33.92 -8.30
N PRO A 309 3.75 34.64 -7.23
CA PRO A 309 3.89 36.09 -7.18
C PRO A 309 5.33 36.50 -6.83
N LYS A 310 5.85 37.49 -7.56
CA LYS A 310 7.09 38.19 -7.22
C LYS A 310 6.99 38.78 -5.80
N THR A 311 7.98 38.44 -4.97
CA THR A 311 8.15 38.89 -3.59
C THR A 311 8.14 40.42 -3.44
N GLU A 312 7.23 40.94 -2.63
CA GLU A 312 7.38 42.23 -1.94
C GLU A 312 7.68 41.98 -0.46
N LYS A 313 8.85 42.44 -0.01
CA LYS A 313 9.36 42.25 1.36
C LYS A 313 8.62 43.16 2.34
N SER A 314 7.79 42.59 3.22
CA SER A 314 7.37 43.26 4.46
C SER A 314 8.11 42.66 5.67
N LYS A 315 8.97 43.47 6.30
CA LYS A 315 9.66 43.14 7.56
C LYS A 315 8.65 43.17 8.72
N SER A 316 8.26 42.01 9.23
CA SER A 316 7.57 41.85 10.51
C SER A 316 8.18 40.66 11.25
N PHE A 317 8.14 40.69 12.58
CA PHE A 317 8.71 39.71 13.52
C PHE A 317 8.16 38.27 13.33
N PHE A 318 7.09 38.11 12.53
CA PHE A 318 6.57 36.82 12.05
C PHE A 318 7.39 36.22 10.88
N GLY A 319 8.35 36.96 10.32
CA GLY A 319 9.15 36.54 9.17
C GLY A 319 10.02 35.32 9.41
N GLY A 320 10.43 35.04 10.66
CA GLY A 320 11.28 33.87 10.97
C GLY A 320 10.54 32.52 10.88
N ILE A 321 9.25 32.49 11.22
CA ILE A 321 8.44 31.27 11.15
C ILE A 321 8.02 31.00 9.69
N TYR A 322 7.76 32.05 8.91
CA TYR A 322 7.53 31.93 7.46
C TYR A 322 8.81 31.62 6.67
N GLU A 323 9.99 32.14 7.06
CA GLU A 323 11.28 31.73 6.48
C GLU A 323 11.60 30.26 6.77
N ALA A 324 11.24 29.76 7.96
CA ALA A 324 11.31 28.35 8.29
C ALA A 324 10.35 27.53 7.41
N ALA A 325 9.08 27.93 7.27
CA ALA A 325 8.12 27.27 6.37
C ALA A 325 8.58 27.26 4.90
N THR A 326 9.22 28.33 4.40
CA THR A 326 9.81 28.34 3.05
C THR A 326 11.06 27.47 2.94
N LYS A 327 11.92 27.40 3.97
CA LYS A 327 13.03 26.44 4.01
C LYS A 327 12.56 24.98 4.12
N PHE A 328 11.42 24.74 4.79
CA PHE A 328 10.73 23.45 4.83
C PHE A 328 10.16 23.09 3.46
N GLY A 329 9.53 24.04 2.77
CA GLY A 329 9.12 23.91 1.36
C GLY A 329 10.27 23.56 0.42
N ASP A 330 11.44 24.19 0.57
CA ASP A 330 12.66 23.87 -0.20
C ASP A 330 13.21 22.45 0.10
N GLN A 331 13.06 21.95 1.33
CA GLN A 331 13.44 20.59 1.70
C GLN A 331 12.45 19.55 1.16
N ILE A 332 11.16 19.89 1.15
CA ILE A 332 10.09 19.11 0.52
C ILE A 332 10.31 19.06 -1.01
N GLU A 333 10.69 20.17 -1.64
CA GLU A 333 10.98 20.22 -3.08
C GLU A 333 12.22 19.39 -3.45
N LYS A 334 13.28 19.41 -2.62
CA LYS A 334 14.43 18.52 -2.77
C LYS A 334 14.09 17.03 -2.54
N ALA A 335 13.16 16.73 -1.65
CA ALA A 335 12.70 15.35 -1.41
C ALA A 335 11.76 14.84 -2.52
N ILE A 336 10.97 15.73 -3.14
CA ILE A 336 10.04 15.42 -4.23
C ILE A 336 10.75 15.31 -5.59
N THR A 337 11.88 15.99 -5.78
CA THR A 337 12.62 16.01 -7.07
C THR A 337 13.75 14.98 -7.19
N PHE A 338 13.98 14.13 -6.19
CA PHE A 338 15.05 13.12 -6.23
C PHE A 338 14.50 11.73 -6.58
N ASP A 339 14.70 11.32 -7.85
CA ASP A 339 14.31 10.00 -8.35
C ASP A 339 15.44 8.97 -8.10
N LYS A 340 15.05 7.82 -7.52
CA LYS A 340 15.69 6.48 -7.55
C LYS A 340 17.12 6.34 -7.01
N ASP A 341 17.26 6.29 -5.69
CA ASP A 341 17.96 5.20 -4.97
C ASP A 341 18.16 5.60 -3.49
N LYS A 342 17.12 5.42 -2.67
CA LYS A 342 17.17 5.10 -1.24
C LYS A 342 15.75 5.05 -0.70
N HIS A 343 15.45 3.93 -0.08
CA HIS A 343 14.13 3.50 0.31
C HIS A 343 13.58 4.22 1.58
N ASP A 344 14.13 5.39 1.92
CA ASP A 344 13.94 6.13 3.18
C ASP A 344 13.48 7.59 2.96
N ASP A 345 13.73 8.18 1.78
CA ASP A 345 13.48 9.61 1.57
C ASP A 345 11.99 9.95 1.32
N HIS A 346 11.24 9.04 0.70
CA HIS A 346 9.79 9.20 0.50
C HIS A 346 8.98 9.00 1.79
N GLU A 347 9.35 8.01 2.62
CA GLU A 347 8.71 7.77 3.92
C GLU A 347 8.96 8.96 4.87
N LYS A 348 10.17 9.54 4.80
CA LYS A 348 10.50 10.80 5.49
C LYS A 348 9.71 12.00 4.97
N ALA A 349 9.56 12.15 3.65
CA ALA A 349 8.78 13.25 3.07
C ALA A 349 7.30 13.19 3.49
N GLU A 350 6.67 12.00 3.43
CA GLU A 350 5.29 11.84 3.91
C GLU A 350 5.16 12.09 5.41
N ALA A 351 6.12 11.60 6.21
CA ALA A 351 6.12 11.84 7.65
C ALA A 351 6.30 13.34 7.97
N LEU A 352 7.09 14.07 7.17
CA LEU A 352 7.29 15.50 7.30
C LEU A 352 5.99 16.29 7.07
N ILE A 353 5.24 15.93 6.03
CA ILE A 353 3.91 16.53 5.74
C ILE A 353 2.97 16.34 6.92
N VAL A 354 2.91 15.14 7.51
CA VAL A 354 2.07 14.86 8.68
C VAL A 354 2.51 15.68 9.90
N VAL A 355 3.82 15.82 10.12
CA VAL A 355 4.35 16.66 11.21
C VAL A 355 3.91 18.11 11.01
N GLU A 356 3.99 18.63 9.78
CA GLU A 356 3.56 19.98 9.42
C GLU A 356 2.07 20.20 9.64
N GLU A 357 1.21 19.32 9.11
CA GLU A 357 -0.25 19.41 9.31
C GLU A 357 -0.66 19.32 10.79
N SER A 358 0.12 18.60 11.61
CA SER A 358 -0.17 18.44 13.04
C SER A 358 0.24 19.64 13.90
N ALA A 359 1.06 20.55 13.36
CA ALA A 359 1.57 21.76 14.00
C ALA A 359 0.56 22.91 13.84
N THR A 360 -0.55 22.82 14.55
CA THR A 360 -1.59 23.85 14.49
C THR A 360 -1.19 25.12 15.26
N PRO A 361 -1.65 26.32 14.83
CA PRO A 361 -1.44 27.56 15.56
C PRO A 361 -1.85 27.50 17.03
N GLU A 362 -2.87 26.70 17.37
CA GLU A 362 -3.34 26.48 18.74
C GLU A 362 -2.31 25.73 19.60
N LYS A 363 -1.70 24.65 19.09
CA LYS A 363 -0.64 23.93 19.81
C LYS A 363 0.62 24.79 19.97
N CYS A 364 0.95 25.59 18.96
CA CYS A 364 2.07 26.53 19.06
C CYS A 364 1.81 27.61 20.13
N LYS A 365 0.58 28.12 20.23
CA LYS A 365 0.18 29.07 21.27
C LYS A 365 0.22 28.46 22.68
N GLU A 366 -0.17 27.20 22.83
CA GLU A 366 -0.10 26.47 24.10
C GLU A 366 1.35 26.29 24.58
N ILE A 367 2.28 25.96 23.69
CA ILE A 367 3.71 25.84 24.06
C ILE A 367 4.28 27.19 24.49
N VAL A 368 3.93 28.28 23.79
CA VAL A 368 4.39 29.64 24.11
C VAL A 368 3.76 30.17 25.40
N SER A 369 2.52 29.79 25.74
CA SER A 369 1.91 30.22 27.00
C SER A 369 2.61 29.66 28.23
N HIS A 370 3.19 28.45 28.13
CA HIS A 370 3.96 27.84 29.22
C HIS A 370 5.39 28.42 29.36
N GLN A 371 5.86 29.24 28.41
CA GLN A 371 7.15 29.94 28.52
C GLN A 371 7.05 31.29 29.22
N ASN A 372 5.84 31.82 29.41
CA ASN A 372 5.59 33.11 30.06
C ASN A 372 5.22 32.98 31.55
N GLU A 373 5.31 31.77 32.12
CA GLU A 373 5.02 31.50 33.54
C GLU A 373 6.27 31.38 34.43
N ASP A 374 7.49 31.55 33.88
CA ASP A 374 8.76 31.54 34.63
C ASP A 374 9.47 32.90 34.68
#